data_AF-A0A934VU12-F1
#
_entry.id   AF-A0A934VU12-F1
#
_cell.length_a   1.000
_cell.length_b   1.000
_cell.length_c   1.000
_cell.angle_alpha   90.00
_cell.angle_beta   90.00
_cell.angle_gamma   90.00
#
_symmetry.space_group_name_H-M   'P 1'
#
loop_
_entity.id
_entity.type
_entity.pdbx_description
1 polymer ?
#
loop_
_entity_poly.entity_id
_entity_poly.type
_entity_poly.pdbx_seq_one_letter_code
_entity_poly.pdbx_strand_id
1 'polypeptide(L)'
;MAKRKSAAVKLHRLEARTRVIRGVTSMVFVVFCLSIGFVVVATAFPQRRKLQELQADLEQAKVRETEALADREYHQIEHRALREDPAFLEIQARDRLEYYHQGERVLKFKHQ
;
A
#
# COMPACT_ATOMS: atom_id res chain seq x y z
N MET A 1 -25.76 -62.34 -46.97
CA MET A 1 -26.20 -61.10 -46.28
C MET A 1 -25.48 -60.78 -44.95
N ALA A 2 -24.49 -61.56 -44.49
CA ALA A 2 -23.83 -61.34 -43.19
C ALA A 2 -22.84 -60.15 -43.14
N LYS A 3 -22.14 -59.83 -44.24
CA LYS A 3 -21.13 -58.75 -44.29
C LYS A 3 -21.69 -57.35 -44.01
N ARG A 4 -22.93 -57.04 -44.45
CA ARG A 4 -23.57 -55.73 -44.22
C ARG A 4 -23.92 -55.51 -42.75
N LYS A 5 -24.37 -56.55 -42.03
CA LYS A 5 -24.67 -56.46 -40.59
C LYS A 5 -23.40 -56.21 -39.77
N SER A 6 -22.27 -56.85 -40.12
CA SER A 6 -21.00 -56.60 -39.43
C SER A 6 -20.42 -55.20 -39.66
N ALA A 7 -20.67 -54.61 -40.84
CA ALA A 7 -20.25 -53.23 -41.14
C ALA A 7 -21.08 -52.22 -40.35
N ALA A 8 -22.40 -52.41 -40.26
CA ALA A 8 -23.29 -51.56 -39.46
C ALA A 8 -22.93 -51.57 -37.97
N VAL A 9 -22.62 -52.73 -37.38
CA VAL A 9 -22.20 -52.85 -35.97
C VAL A 9 -20.85 -52.16 -35.71
N LYS A 10 -19.91 -52.26 -36.66
CA LYS A 10 -18.61 -51.56 -36.57
C LYS A 10 -18.76 -50.05 -36.67
N LEU A 11 -19.66 -49.56 -37.53
CA LEU A 11 -19.99 -48.13 -37.65
C LEU A 11 -20.65 -47.59 -36.38
N HIS A 12 -21.61 -48.32 -35.80
CA HIS A 12 -22.26 -47.94 -34.55
C HIS A 12 -21.28 -47.84 -33.37
N ARG A 13 -20.26 -48.70 -33.34
CA ARG A 13 -19.20 -48.68 -32.32
C ARG A 13 -18.21 -47.53 -32.53
N LEU A 14 -17.98 -47.13 -33.78
CA LEU A 14 -17.16 -45.95 -34.11
C LEU A 14 -17.88 -44.65 -33.72
N GLU A 15 -19.16 -44.52 -34.02
CA GLU A 15 -19.96 -43.34 -33.64
C GLU A 15 -20.06 -43.17 -32.11
N ALA A 16 -20.24 -44.27 -31.37
CA ALA A 16 -20.24 -44.24 -29.91
C ALA A 16 -18.89 -43.75 -29.35
N ARG A 17 -17.76 -44.18 -29.94
CA ARG A 17 -16.43 -43.70 -29.56
C ARG A 17 -16.24 -42.23 -29.88
N THR A 18 -16.66 -41.76 -31.05
CA THR A 18 -16.54 -40.34 -31.43
C THR A 18 -17.36 -39.44 -30.51
N ARG A 19 -18.54 -39.89 -30.06
CA ARG A 19 -19.39 -39.13 -29.11
C ARG A 19 -18.77 -39.06 -27.71
N VAL A 20 -18.18 -40.14 -27.22
CA VAL A 20 -17.45 -40.16 -25.94
C VAL A 20 -16.20 -39.27 -26.01
N ILE A 21 -15.42 -39.37 -27.10
CA ILE A 21 -14.24 -38.53 -27.31
C ILE A 21 -14.65 -37.05 -27.33
N ARG A 22 -15.71 -36.69 -28.05
CA ARG A 22 -16.22 -35.31 -28.10
C ARG A 22 -16.66 -34.78 -26.72
N GLY A 23 -17.29 -35.64 -25.90
CA GLY A 23 -17.66 -35.30 -24.53
C GLY A 23 -16.44 -35.07 -23.63
N VAL A 24 -15.44 -35.95 -23.71
CA VAL A 24 -14.18 -35.82 -22.95
C VAL A 24 -13.42 -34.57 -23.37
N THR A 25 -13.30 -34.29 -24.66
CA THR A 25 -12.62 -33.08 -25.16
C THR A 25 -13.31 -31.81 -24.67
N SER A 26 -14.65 -31.76 -24.69
CA SER A 26 -15.39 -30.60 -24.17
C SER A 26 -15.17 -30.41 -22.68
N MET A 27 -15.12 -31.49 -21.90
CA MET A 27 -14.91 -31.43 -20.47
C MET A 27 -13.49 -30.96 -20.12
N VAL A 28 -12.48 -31.46 -20.84
CA VAL A 28 -11.09 -31.01 -20.72
C VAL A 28 -10.97 -29.53 -21.09
N PHE A 29 -11.65 -29.08 -22.14
CA PHE A 29 -11.64 -27.68 -22.56
C PHE A 29 -12.24 -26.76 -21.50
N VAL A 30 -13.36 -27.15 -20.89
CA VAL A 30 -13.98 -26.38 -19.80
C VAL A 30 -13.06 -26.29 -18.58
N VAL A 31 -12.47 -27.41 -18.15
CA VAL A 31 -11.50 -27.42 -17.03
C VAL A 31 -10.28 -26.57 -17.35
N PHE A 32 -9.79 -26.61 -18.59
CA PHE A 32 -8.69 -25.78 -19.05
C PHE A 32 -9.04 -24.28 -18.98
N CYS A 33 -10.19 -23.86 -19.50
CA CYS A 33 -10.66 -22.48 -19.38
C CYS A 33 -10.81 -22.02 -17.92
N LEU A 34 -11.35 -22.89 -17.05
CA LEU A 34 -11.47 -22.59 -15.62
C LEU A 34 -10.10 -22.44 -14.95
N SER A 35 -9.14 -23.29 -15.28
CA SER A 35 -7.78 -23.21 -14.73
C SER A 35 -7.07 -21.90 -15.12
N ILE A 36 -7.19 -21.46 -16.38
CA ILE A 36 -6.65 -20.18 -16.84
C ILE A 36 -7.32 -19.02 -16.11
N GLY A 37 -8.65 -19.03 -15.99
CA GLY A 37 -9.38 -18.02 -15.23
C GLY A 37 -8.90 -17.93 -13.78
N PHE A 38 -8.69 -19.07 -13.13
CA PHE A 38 -8.19 -19.12 -11.76
C PHE A 38 -6.77 -18.56 -11.62
N VAL A 39 -5.87 -18.86 -12.56
CA VAL A 39 -4.50 -18.32 -12.58
C VAL A 39 -4.51 -16.79 -12.75
N VAL A 40 -5.37 -16.24 -13.60
CA VAL A 40 -5.48 -14.79 -13.78
C VAL A 40 -5.99 -14.12 -12.50
N VAL A 41 -6.99 -14.69 -11.84
CA VAL A 41 -7.50 -14.16 -10.56
C VAL A 41 -6.44 -14.27 -9.47
N ALA A 42 -5.76 -15.40 -9.37
CA ALA A 42 -4.71 -15.63 -8.39
C ALA A 42 -3.48 -14.74 -8.58
N THR A 43 -3.19 -14.28 -9.79
CA THR A 43 -2.09 -13.35 -10.08
C THR A 43 -2.50 -11.88 -9.97
N ALA A 44 -3.76 -11.54 -10.27
CA ALA A 44 -4.28 -10.18 -10.12
C ALA A 44 -4.48 -9.76 -8.64
N PHE A 45 -4.87 -10.69 -7.77
CA PHE A 45 -5.10 -10.41 -6.35
C PHE A 45 -3.83 -9.97 -5.57
N PRO A 46 -2.67 -10.63 -5.69
CA PRO A 46 -1.45 -10.20 -5.00
C PRO A 46 -0.90 -8.87 -5.54
N GLN A 47 -1.13 -8.54 -6.81
CA GLN A 47 -0.75 -7.23 -7.35
C GLN A 47 -1.52 -6.09 -6.68
N ARG A 48 -2.82 -6.27 -6.45
CA ARG A 48 -3.65 -5.28 -5.73
C ARG A 48 -3.19 -5.08 -4.29
N ARG A 49 -2.82 -6.15 -3.59
CA ARG A 49 -2.29 -6.07 -2.22
C ARG A 49 -0.97 -5.32 -2.15
N LYS A 50 -0.02 -5.62 -3.05
CA LYS A 50 1.26 -4.89 -3.12
C LYS A 50 1.05 -3.41 -3.42
N LEU A 51 0.12 -3.06 -4.32
CA LEU A 51 -0.19 -1.66 -4.60
C LEU A 51 -0.74 -0.93 -3.37
N GLN A 52 -1.61 -1.57 -2.59
CA GLN A 52 -2.14 -1.01 -1.36
C GLN A 52 -1.06 -0.82 -0.29
N GLU A 53 -0.17 -1.79 -0.14
CA GLU A 53 0.97 -1.72 0.79
C GLU A 53 1.91 -0.57 0.43
N LEU A 54 2.30 -0.46 -0.85
CA LEU A 54 3.13 0.65 -1.32
C LEU A 54 2.43 2.01 -1.17
N GLN A 55 1.12 2.08 -1.37
CA GLN A 55 0.36 3.32 -1.13
C GLN A 55 0.35 3.71 0.34
N ALA A 56 0.13 2.75 1.24
CA ALA A 56 0.15 2.99 2.68
C ALA A 56 1.54 3.47 3.16
N ASP A 57 2.61 2.83 2.68
CA ASP A 57 3.98 3.25 2.98
C ASP A 57 4.28 4.67 2.49
N LEU A 58 3.78 5.02 1.31
CA LEU A 58 3.96 6.35 0.73
C LEU A 58 3.20 7.42 1.51
N GLU A 59 1.96 7.14 1.91
CA GLU A 59 1.19 8.04 2.78
C GLU A 59 1.88 8.24 4.13
N GLN A 60 2.38 7.16 4.73
CA GLN A 60 3.13 7.27 6.00
C GLN A 60 4.42 8.07 5.83
N ALA A 61 5.16 7.87 4.74
CA ALA A 61 6.37 8.63 4.45
C ALA A 61 6.07 10.13 4.25
N LYS A 62 4.97 10.46 3.56
CA LYS A 62 4.53 11.85 3.39
C LYS A 62 4.19 12.53 4.71
N VAL A 63 3.48 11.84 5.60
CA VAL A 63 3.15 12.40 6.94
C VAL A 63 4.44 12.71 7.70
N ARG A 64 5.40 11.78 7.72
CA ARG A 64 6.70 11.99 8.38
C ARG A 64 7.48 13.13 7.74
N GLU A 65 7.45 13.26 6.41
CA GLU A 65 8.09 14.36 5.71
C GLU A 65 7.47 15.71 6.09
N THR A 66 6.14 15.79 6.15
CA THR A 66 5.46 17.03 6.56
C THR A 66 5.76 17.42 8.01
N GLU A 67 5.83 16.45 8.93
CA GLU A 67 6.21 16.71 10.32
C GLU A 67 7.66 17.20 10.42
N ALA A 68 8.58 16.54 9.73
CA ALA A 68 9.99 16.93 9.71
C ALA A 68 10.22 18.31 9.07
N LEU A 69 9.45 18.65 8.03
CA LEU A 69 9.50 19.98 7.41
C LEU A 69 8.96 21.06 8.35
N ALA A 70 7.86 20.80 9.04
CA ALA A 70 7.30 21.74 10.02
C ALA A 70 8.28 21.98 11.18
N ASP A 71 8.90 20.93 11.70
CA ASP A 71 9.90 21.03 12.77
C ASP A 71 11.15 21.81 12.32
N ARG A 72 11.61 21.55 11.10
CA ARG A 72 12.71 22.30 10.50
C ARG A 72 12.38 23.78 10.32
N GLU A 73 11.17 24.09 9.85
CA GLU A 73 10.72 25.47 9.65
C GLU A 73 10.61 26.21 11.00
N TYR A 74 10.05 25.56 12.02
CA TYR A 74 10.00 26.09 13.39
C TYR A 74 11.40 26.45 13.89
N HIS A 75 12.35 25.52 13.81
CA HIS A 75 13.73 25.77 14.24
C HIS A 75 14.44 26.84 13.41
N GLN A 76 14.17 26.94 12.11
CA GLN A 76 14.75 28.00 11.29
C GLN A 76 14.22 29.39 11.69
N ILE A 77 12.93 29.50 11.98
CA ILE A 77 12.32 30.75 12.45
C ILE A 77 12.87 31.11 13.83
N GLU A 78 12.96 30.15 14.75
CA GLU A 78 13.54 30.36 16.08
C GLU A 78 15.00 30.83 16.00
N HIS A 79 15.82 30.16 15.18
CA HIS A 79 17.22 30.56 14.98
C HIS A 79 17.37 31.92 14.33
N ARG A 80 16.48 32.28 13.40
CA ARG A 80 16.47 33.62 12.80
C ARG A 80 16.08 34.67 13.84
N ALA A 81 15.02 34.42 14.62
CA ALA A 81 14.58 35.32 15.68
C ALA A 81 15.68 35.54 16.73
N LEU A 82 16.39 34.48 17.13
CA LEU A 82 17.55 34.57 18.03
C LEU A 82 18.73 35.37 17.45
N ARG A 83 18.84 35.55 16.14
CA ARG A 83 19.94 36.32 15.52
C ARG A 83 19.55 37.76 15.19
N GLU A 84 18.32 37.98 14.78
CA GLU A 84 17.87 39.25 14.20
C GLU A 84 17.07 40.10 15.20
N ASP A 85 16.43 39.50 16.22
CA ASP A 85 15.58 40.21 17.18
C ASP A 85 16.20 40.23 18.60
N PRO A 86 16.71 41.39 19.06
CA PRO A 86 17.26 41.53 20.41
C PRO A 86 16.18 41.40 21.50
N ALA A 87 14.91 41.72 21.22
CA ALA A 87 13.83 41.59 22.20
C ALA A 87 13.47 40.13 22.43
N PHE A 88 13.47 39.30 21.39
CA PHE A 88 13.26 37.86 21.50
C PHE A 88 14.37 37.18 22.32
N LEU A 89 15.63 37.54 22.07
CA LEU A 89 16.78 37.10 22.87
C LEU A 89 16.64 37.44 24.35
N GLU A 90 16.20 38.67 24.66
CA GLU A 90 16.04 39.12 26.03
C GLU A 90 14.93 38.36 26.77
N ILE A 91 13.79 38.12 26.10
CA ILE A 91 12.70 37.31 26.64
C ILE A 91 13.19 35.87 26.90
N GLN A 92 13.87 35.25 25.91
CA GLN A 92 14.40 33.89 26.06
C GLN A 92 15.44 33.79 27.19
N ALA A 93 16.29 34.82 27.34
CA ALA A 93 17.28 34.90 28.41
C ALA A 93 16.64 35.09 29.79
N ARG A 94 15.59 35.91 29.90
CA ARG A 94 14.85 36.13 31.15
C ARG A 94 14.05 34.88 31.57
N ASP A 95 13.41 34.19 30.63
CA ASP A 95 12.56 33.03 30.93
C ASP A 95 13.35 31.73 31.12
N ARG A 96 14.33 31.42 30.26
CA ARG A 96 15.07 30.14 30.33
C ARG A 96 16.35 30.20 31.12
N LEU A 97 17.07 31.32 31.06
CA LEU A 97 18.39 31.46 31.66
C LEU A 97 18.36 32.24 32.98
N GLU A 98 17.17 32.69 33.41
CA GLU A 98 16.95 33.54 34.58
C GLU A 98 17.88 34.76 34.61
N TYR A 99 18.21 35.28 33.43
CA TYR A 99 19.13 36.39 33.29
C TYR A 99 18.40 37.69 33.64
N TYR A 100 18.90 38.41 34.65
CA TYR A 100 18.35 39.68 35.11
C TYR A 100 19.45 40.72 35.21
N HIS A 101 19.10 42.00 34.99
CA HIS A 101 20.07 43.07 35.17
C HIS A 101 20.37 43.28 36.66
N GLN A 102 21.63 43.61 36.99
CA GLN A 102 22.02 43.91 38.37
C GLN A 102 21.21 45.12 38.89
N GLY A 103 20.39 44.87 39.91
CA GLY A 103 19.53 45.87 40.56
C GLY A 103 18.05 45.78 40.24
N GLU A 104 17.63 44.90 39.30
CA GLU A 104 16.20 44.64 39.04
C GLU A 104 15.56 43.82 40.18
N ARG A 105 14.36 44.23 40.62
CA ARG A 105 13.52 43.45 41.53
C ARG A 105 12.52 42.64 40.71
N VAL A 106 12.73 41.35 40.62
CA VAL A 106 11.90 40.42 39.83
C VAL A 106 10.95 39.67 40.75
N LEU A 107 9.65 39.69 40.43
CA LEU A 107 8.62 38.94 41.13
C LEU A 107 8.34 37.64 40.36
N LYS A 108 8.85 36.51 40.84
CA LYS A 108 8.53 35.19 40.28
C LYS A 108 7.26 34.64 40.94
N PHE A 109 6.23 34.39 40.14
CA PHE A 109 5.04 33.69 40.60
C PHE A 109 5.28 32.18 40.50
N LYS A 110 5.24 31.47 41.63
CA LYS A 110 5.25 30.00 41.62
C LYS A 110 3.91 29.51 41.06
N HIS A 111 3.93 28.83 39.92
CA HIS A 111 2.79 28.02 39.51
C HIS A 111 2.66 26.85 40.51
N GLN A 112 1.47 26.73 41.09
CA GLN A 112 1.11 25.67 42.04
C GLN A 112 0.52 24.47 41.29
#